data_AF-A0A2M6Y8L8-F1
#
_entry.id   AF-A0A2M6Y8L8-F1
#
_cell.length_a   1.000
_cell.length_b   1.000
_cell.length_c   1.000
_cell.angle_alpha   90.00
_cell.angle_beta   90.00
_cell.angle_gamma   90.00
#
_symmetry.space_group_name_H-M   'P 1'
#
loop_
_entity.id
_entity.type
_entity.pdbx_description
1 polymer ?
#
loop_
_entity_poly.entity_id
_entity_poly.type
_entity_poly.pdbx_seq_one_letter_code
_entity_poly.pdbx_strand_id
1 'polypeptide(L)' 'MGGALKKLNFFVDEDVRKELDKLVPAGQKSRIINEALRKELLMIKREKVTEKLMALKSEGEKVPVGEIVEALKRDRGRHA' A
#
# COMPACT_ATOMS: atom_id res chain seq x y z
N MET A 1 -1.96 -13.01 16.08
CA MET A 1 -0.62 -12.46 16.38
C MET A 1 -0.76 -11.22 17.25
N GLY A 2 -0.54 -11.35 18.55
CA GLY A 2 -0.58 -10.22 19.49
C GLY A 2 0.75 -9.48 19.49
N GLY A 3 0.87 -8.44 18.66
CA GLY A 3 2.00 -7.53 18.72
C GLY A 3 1.87 -6.63 19.96
N ALA A 4 2.96 -6.46 20.71
CA ALA A 4 2.99 -5.57 21.87
C ALA A 4 2.57 -4.15 21.49
N LEU A 5 1.61 -3.59 22.24
CA LEU A 5 1.19 -2.20 22.07
C LEU A 5 2.36 -1.29 22.47
N LYS A 6 2.85 -0.47 21.54
CA LYS A 6 3.88 0.54 21.80
C LYS A 6 3.21 1.91 21.95
N LYS A 7 3.56 2.62 23.02
CA LYS A 7 3.11 4.00 23.21
C LYS A 7 3.85 4.92 22.24
N LEU A 8 3.11 5.61 21.40
CA LEU A 8 3.61 6.70 20.54
C LEU A 8 3.18 8.02 21.15
N ASN A 9 4.08 9.00 21.16
CA ASN A 9 3.78 10.37 21.54
C ASN A 9 3.59 11.16 20.25
N PHE A 10 2.36 11.58 19.97
CA PHE A 10 2.04 12.47 18.86
C PHE A 10 0.98 13.45 19.30
N PHE A 11 0.95 14.60 18.64
CA PHE A 11 -0.08 15.61 18.83
C PHE A 11 -1.25 15.30 17.89
N VAL A 12 -2.46 15.54 18.37
CA VAL A 12 -3.70 15.42 17.60
C VAL A 12 -4.39 16.76 17.68
N ASP A 13 -4.94 17.22 16.56
CA ASP A 13 -5.69 18.46 16.50
C ASP A 13 -6.86 18.43 17.49
N GLU A 14 -7.16 19.58 18.08
CA GLU A 14 -8.16 19.66 19.13
C GLU A 14 -9.56 19.25 18.63
N ASP A 15 -9.87 19.56 17.38
CA ASP A 15 -11.13 19.20 16.73
C ASP A 15 -11.25 17.69 16.56
N VAL A 16 -10.19 17.05 16.06
CA VAL A 16 -10.13 15.58 15.91
C VAL A 16 -10.24 14.90 17.27
N ARG A 17 -9.62 15.45 18.32
CA ARG A 17 -9.75 14.94 19.68
C ARG A 17 -11.20 15.03 20.20
N LYS A 18 -11.88 16.16 19.99
CA LYS A 18 -13.28 16.35 20.40
C LYS A 18 -14.21 15.37 19.69
N GLU A 19 -14.03 15.17 18.39
CA GLU A 19 -14.81 14.19 17.63
C GLU A 19 -14.54 12.77 18.08
N LEU A 20 -13.27 12.42 18.32
CA LEU A 20 -12.90 11.10 18.82
C LEU A 20 -13.54 10.84 20.19
N ASP A 21 -13.52 11.82 21.10
CA ASP A 21 -14.13 11.71 22.42
C ASP A 21 -15.67 11.60 22.34
N LYS A 22 -16.30 12.24 21.35
CA LYS A 22 -17.75 12.21 21.12
C LYS A 22 -18.24 10.91 20.47
N LEU A 23 -17.49 10.39 19.50
CA LEU A 23 -17.91 9.25 18.67
C LEU A 23 -17.39 7.91 19.21
N VAL A 24 -16.29 7.91 19.96
CA VAL A 24 -15.64 6.68 20.41
C VAL A 24 -15.79 6.47 21.92
N PRO A 25 -16.37 5.32 22.34
CA PRO A 25 -16.46 4.97 23.75
C PRO A 25 -15.11 4.92 24.45
N ALA A 26 -15.08 5.33 25.73
CA ALA A 26 -13.91 5.21 26.58
C ALA A 26 -13.40 3.75 26.62
N GLY A 27 -12.10 3.56 26.42
CA GLY A 27 -11.47 2.22 26.35
C GLY A 27 -11.35 1.64 24.95
N GLN A 28 -12.12 2.10 23.95
CA GLN A 28 -12.00 1.63 22.55
C GLN A 28 -11.13 2.51 21.66
N LYS A 29 -10.74 3.70 22.15
CA LYS A 29 -9.96 4.70 21.42
C LYS A 29 -8.67 4.12 20.82
N SER A 30 -7.89 3.38 21.62
CA SER A 30 -6.64 2.78 21.15
C SER A 30 -6.88 1.77 20.01
N ARG A 31 -7.97 0.99 20.08
CA ARG A 31 -8.31 0.04 19.03
C ARG A 31 -8.70 0.76 17.74
N ILE A 32 -9.62 1.72 17.83
CA ILE A 32 -10.14 2.46 16.67
C ILE A 32 -9.05 3.29 16.00
N ILE A 33 -8.22 3.99 16.79
CA ILE A 33 -7.07 4.73 16.25
C ILE A 33 -6.12 3.78 15.53
N ASN A 34 -5.78 2.64 16.13
CA ASN A 34 -4.89 1.66 15.48
C ASN A 34 -5.50 1.09 14.20
N GLU A 35 -6.82 0.83 14.16
CA GLU A 35 -7.50 0.37 12.95
C GLU A 35 -7.52 1.45 11.85
N ALA A 36 -7.77 2.70 12.20
CA ALA A 36 -7.71 3.84 11.28
C ALA A 36 -6.29 4.03 10.71
N LEU A 37 -5.27 4.05 11.58
CA LEU A 37 -3.87 4.16 11.17
C LEU A 37 -3.45 3.00 10.26
N ARG A 38 -3.90 1.77 10.53
CA ARG A 38 -3.60 0.63 9.65
C ARG A 38 -4.18 0.79 8.25
N LYS A 39 -5.40 1.31 8.14
CA LYS A 39 -6.04 1.58 6.84
C LYS A 39 -5.27 2.66 6.08
N GLU A 40 -4.91 3.74 6.77
CA GLU A 40 -4.18 4.85 6.18
C GLU A 40 -2.78 4.43 5.69
N LEU A 41 -2.03 3.71 6.53
CA LEU A 41 -0.72 3.17 6.16
C LEU A 41 -0.81 2.19 4.97
N LEU A 42 -1.89 1.42 4.86
CA LEU A 42 -2.11 0.54 3.72
C LEU A 42 -2.38 1.34 2.44
N MET A 43 -3.13 2.44 2.52
CA MET A 43 -3.37 3.34 1.40
C MET A 43 -2.06 3.96 0.90
N ILE A 44 -1.27 4.57 1.80
CA ILE A 44 0.04 5.14 1.49
C ILE A 44 0.97 4.08 0.88
N LYS A 45 0.96 2.85 1.39
CA LYS A 45 1.78 1.76 0.83
C LYS A 45 1.36 1.42 -0.60
N ARG A 46 0.06 1.39 -0.89
CA ARG A 46 -0.46 1.13 -2.24
C ARG A 46 -0.07 2.25 -3.20
N GLU A 47 -0.22 3.50 -2.78
CA GLU A 47 0.18 4.67 -3.59
C GLU A 47 1.65 4.60 -3.97
N LYS A 48 2.54 4.37 -3.01
CA LYS A 48 3.99 4.22 -3.27
C LYS A 48 4.31 3.07 -4.23
N VAL A 49 3.62 1.95 -4.11
CA VAL A 49 3.80 0.80 -5.01
C VAL A 49 3.29 1.14 -6.41
N THR A 50 2.14 1.79 -6.51
CA THR A 50 1.57 2.23 -7.80
C THR A 50 2.47 3.26 -8.49
N GLU A 51 2.97 4.25 -7.76
CA GLU A 51 3.94 5.23 -8.27
C GLU A 51 5.19 4.53 -8.81
N LYS A 52 5.74 3.58 -8.07
CA LYS A 52 6.89 2.79 -8.52
C LYS A 52 6.59 1.98 -9.78
N LEU A 53 5.41 1.36 -9.87
CA LEU A 53 4.99 0.61 -11.07
C LEU A 53 4.79 1.54 -12.27
N MET A 54 4.21 2.72 -12.06
CA MET A 54 4.05 3.74 -13.11
C MET A 54 5.40 4.21 -13.63
N ALA A 55 6.36 4.49 -12.74
CA ALA A 55 7.72 4.89 -13.10
C ALA A 55 8.43 3.81 -13.93
N LEU A 56 8.38 2.55 -13.49
CA LEU A 56 8.94 1.42 -14.24
C LEU A 56 8.27 1.24 -15.60
N LYS A 57 6.95 1.46 -15.69
CA LYS A 57 6.21 1.40 -16.96
C LYS A 57 6.57 2.54 -17.91
N SER A 58 6.93 3.73 -17.40
CA SER A 58 7.38 4.85 -18.22
C SER A 58 8.82 4.71 -18.70
N GLU A 59 9.69 4.07 -17.91
CA GLU A 59 11.10 3.88 -18.23
C GLU A 59 11.38 2.63 -19.06
N GLY A 60 10.51 1.61 -18.98
CA GLY A 60 10.69 0.36 -19.69
C GLY A 60 10.45 0.47 -21.19
N GLU A 61 11.34 -0.12 -21.98
CA GLU A 61 11.14 -0.32 -23.42
C GLU A 61 9.87 -1.16 -23.63
N LYS A 62 8.92 -0.60 -24.38
CA LYS A 62 7.64 -1.27 -24.66
C LYS A 62 7.87 -2.32 -25.74
N VAL A 63 8.20 -3.54 -25.35
CA VAL A 63 8.30 -4.65 -26.29
C VAL A 63 6.88 -5.03 -26.77
N PRO A 64 6.57 -4.93 -28.07
CA PRO A 64 5.28 -5.30 -28.59
C PRO A 64 5.07 -6.81 -28.46
N VAL A 65 3.83 -7.22 -28.20
CA VAL A 65 3.46 -8.64 -27.98
C VAL A 65 3.90 -9.53 -29.16
N GLY A 66 3.86 -9.00 -30.39
CA GLY A 66 4.34 -9.71 -31.58
C GLY A 66 5.81 -10.10 -31.51
N GLU A 67 6.69 -9.21 -31.02
CA GLU A 67 8.12 -9.51 -30.86
C GLU A 67 8.36 -10.56 -29.79
N ILE A 68 7.59 -10.52 -28.69
CA ILE A 68 7.65 -11.54 -27.63
C ILE A 68 7.26 -12.91 -28.21
N VAL A 69 6.16 -12.97 -28.97
CA VAL A 69 5.67 -14.21 -29.58
C VAL A 69 6.69 -14.77 -30.59
N GLU A 70 7.27 -13.93 -31.44
CA GLU A 70 8.28 -14.35 -32.41
C GLU A 70 9.60 -14.78 -31.75
N ALA A 71 9.99 -14.16 -30.64
CA ALA A 71 11.12 -14.63 -29.83
C ALA A 71 10.84 -16.01 -29.22
N LEU A 72 9.65 -16.22 -28.64
CA LEU A 72 9.24 -17.50 -28.06
C LEU A 72 9.13 -18.62 -29.10
N LYS A 73 8.63 -18.33 -30.31
CA LYS A 73 8.59 -19.31 -31.41
C LYS A 73 9.99 -19.73 -31.84
N ARG A 74 10.92 -18.76 -31.99
CA ARG A 74 12.32 -19.04 -32.33
C ARG A 74 13.02 -19.90 -31.28
N ASP A 75 12.75 -19.63 -30.01
CA ASP A 75 13.32 -20.41 -28.90
C ASP A 75 12.79 -21.85 -28.89
N ARG A 76 11.47 -22.04 -29.03
CA ARG A 76 10.85 -23.37 -29.14
C ARG A 76 11.36 -24.17 -30.34
N GLY A 77 11.61 -23.52 -31.48
CA GLY A 77 12.17 -24.17 -32.66
C GLY A 77 13.65 -24.56 -32.54
N ARG A 78 14.40 -24.01 -31.57
CA ARG A 78 15.79 -24.41 -31.27
C ARG A 78 15.90 -25.58 -30.31
N HIS A 79 14.85 -25.84 -29.54
CA HIS A 79 14.79 -26.90 -28.53
C HIS A 79 13.87 -28.07 -28.92
N ALA A 80 13.44 -28.12 -30.18
CA ALA A 80 12.72 -29.24 -30.81
C ALA A 80 13.69 -30.03 -31.70
#